data_AF-A0A9P6L2A0-F1
#
_entry.id   AF-A0A9P6L2A0-F1
#
_cell.length_a   1.000
_cell.length_b   1.000
_cell.length_c   1.000
_cell.angle_alpha   90.00
_cell.angle_beta   90.00
_cell.angle_gamma   90.00
#
_symmetry.space_group_name_H-M   'P 1'
#
loop_
_entity.id
_entity.type
_entity.pdbx_description
1 polymer ?
#
loop_
_entity_poly.entity_id
_entity_poly.type
_entity_poly.pdbx_seq_one_letter_code
_entity_poly.pdbx_strand_id
1 'polypeptide(L)'
;KRGVVQDWARNAILTLVNQGVPMSKTWDVTSANAKALGVVIVGTWSIRTSCRVVREGGIAAGLMIVEYVLMCIAMTMSGDGTSHKSIQYSSRYAVVIPLNSQPPKDCFLGITPKVNHTTATQFEGWKETLQHLCDNFNKSPLGNEAPADPTRMWQKLKGYLSDHASDQKKLSAALERYRWECDRELRGQAAMVSDEHVEERNQVMVEKGKELMEEIGGPDCYLALPVDEQIRFAKRLVREAQICLGEQAYQRLSPEEKEVVDWWVWSGCAMHKDLNAMKAGADRMSRWWVEFGEGVAPVALMNKFKTIAAKSGSVPEGSIVGPGDRGGVKVTDLLGSLVKHRETKKGHQERFRAFSSHGLAATEILHHLDLYLAFLQLVADSKSLGNELNHLERNVQAGLNDPPTRTELCVLSLYSQAISIPFSQHIRTPSNASLNGLDLGPVYDRIKRHMEAVINNPDILLGRGASQEVGTLYGEEWNNADVIQFIRDNADSFPHLQKILIEFFRGALKTWNEFAKDICGNPKVTEATPEQRRLAFRHPTNDLNEGALGTLRQEYRAYPNITFGMVNAKLMCK
;
A
#
# COMPACT_ATOMS: atom_id res chain seq x y z
N LYS A 1 28.43 -16.68 -35.78
CA LYS A 1 28.86 -16.03 -34.51
C LYS A 1 28.43 -16.92 -33.34
N ARG A 2 29.35 -17.71 -32.75
CA ARG A 2 29.04 -18.53 -31.57
C ARG A 2 28.87 -17.59 -30.37
N GLY A 3 27.75 -17.70 -29.65
CA GLY A 3 27.55 -16.99 -28.37
C GLY A 3 26.68 -15.73 -28.39
N VAL A 4 26.10 -15.31 -29.53
CA VAL A 4 25.14 -14.20 -29.56
C VAL A 4 23.72 -14.74 -29.36
N VAL A 5 23.06 -14.31 -28.29
CA VAL A 5 21.63 -14.62 -28.05
C VAL A 5 20.80 -13.62 -28.84
N GLN A 6 20.02 -14.13 -29.79
CA GLN A 6 19.18 -13.32 -30.67
C GLN A 6 18.00 -12.69 -29.91
N ASP A 7 17.46 -11.59 -30.42
CA ASP A 7 16.42 -10.82 -29.75
C ASP A 7 15.13 -11.62 -29.55
N TRP A 8 14.73 -12.47 -30.51
CA TRP A 8 13.58 -13.35 -30.32
C TRP A 8 13.77 -14.30 -29.12
N ALA A 9 15.00 -14.80 -28.91
CA ALA A 9 15.30 -15.70 -27.80
C ALA A 9 15.32 -14.93 -26.47
N ARG A 10 15.86 -13.71 -26.46
CA ARG A 10 15.80 -12.80 -25.30
C ARG A 10 14.35 -12.51 -24.91
N ASN A 11 13.52 -12.16 -25.88
CA ASN A 11 12.09 -11.90 -25.70
C ASN A 11 11.37 -13.14 -25.18
N ALA A 12 11.59 -14.32 -25.79
CA ALA A 12 11.01 -15.57 -25.32
C ALA A 12 11.38 -15.87 -23.85
N ILE A 13 12.64 -15.66 -23.46
CA ILE A 13 13.08 -15.83 -22.07
C ILE A 13 12.32 -14.88 -21.13
N LEU A 14 12.28 -13.58 -21.44
CA LEU A 14 11.59 -12.58 -20.60
C LEU A 14 10.10 -12.90 -20.49
N THR A 15 9.43 -13.18 -21.60
CA THR A 15 8.01 -13.54 -21.63
C THR A 15 7.74 -14.77 -20.76
N LEU A 16 8.50 -15.86 -20.93
CA LEU A 16 8.29 -17.09 -20.16
C LEU A 16 8.51 -16.85 -18.65
N VAL A 17 9.56 -16.11 -18.29
CA VAL A 17 9.84 -15.79 -16.88
C VAL A 17 8.74 -14.93 -16.26
N ASN A 18 8.20 -13.97 -17.00
CA ASN A 18 7.06 -13.14 -16.57
C ASN A 18 5.76 -13.93 -16.42
N GLN A 19 5.62 -15.03 -17.15
CA GLN A 19 4.52 -16.01 -16.99
C GLN A 19 4.78 -17.06 -15.90
N GLY A 20 5.84 -16.89 -15.10
CA GLY A 20 6.15 -17.77 -13.96
C GLY A 20 6.99 -19.00 -14.29
N VAL A 21 7.47 -19.15 -15.54
CA VAL A 21 8.37 -20.24 -15.90
C VAL A 21 9.71 -20.06 -15.19
N PRO A 22 10.23 -21.07 -14.45
CA PRO A 22 11.55 -21.00 -13.85
C PRO A 22 12.63 -20.69 -14.90
N MET A 23 13.61 -19.84 -14.58
CA MET A 23 14.72 -19.52 -15.50
C MET A 23 15.50 -20.76 -15.98
N SER A 24 15.50 -21.83 -15.18
CA SER A 24 16.08 -23.14 -15.50
C SER A 24 15.29 -23.93 -16.54
N LYS A 25 14.05 -23.53 -16.83
CA LYS A 25 13.09 -24.24 -17.68
C LYS A 25 12.68 -23.49 -18.94
N THR A 26 13.17 -22.27 -19.15
CA THR A 26 12.81 -21.47 -20.33
C THR A 26 13.18 -22.15 -21.64
N TRP A 27 14.34 -22.83 -21.71
CA TRP A 27 14.73 -23.61 -22.88
C TRP A 27 13.85 -24.85 -23.07
N ASP A 28 13.65 -25.64 -22.01
CA ASP A 28 12.82 -26.86 -22.05
C ASP A 28 11.41 -26.55 -22.60
N VAL A 29 10.78 -25.49 -22.08
CA VAL A 29 9.44 -25.05 -22.51
C VAL A 29 9.46 -24.56 -23.96
N THR A 30 10.46 -23.77 -24.34
CA THR A 30 10.55 -23.26 -25.72
C THR A 30 10.75 -24.39 -26.72
N SER A 31 11.63 -25.34 -26.41
CA SER A 31 11.92 -26.52 -27.23
C SER A 31 10.69 -27.42 -27.38
N ALA A 32 9.97 -27.67 -26.28
CA ALA A 32 8.72 -28.45 -26.31
C ALA A 32 7.65 -27.80 -27.20
N ASN A 33 7.44 -26.48 -27.07
CA ASN A 33 6.48 -25.74 -27.90
C ASN A 33 6.87 -25.74 -29.38
N ALA A 34 8.16 -25.54 -29.69
CA ALA A 34 8.65 -25.56 -31.06
C ALA A 34 8.44 -26.94 -31.71
N LYS A 35 8.74 -28.01 -30.98
CA LYS A 35 8.50 -29.39 -31.43
C LYS A 35 7.02 -29.65 -31.71
N ALA A 36 6.13 -29.21 -30.82
CA ALA A 36 4.68 -29.35 -31.00
C ALA A 36 4.17 -28.62 -32.25
N LEU A 37 4.78 -27.49 -32.61
CA LEU A 37 4.45 -26.67 -33.78
C LEU A 37 5.18 -27.11 -35.07
N GLY A 38 6.03 -28.13 -35.02
CA GLY A 38 6.84 -28.55 -36.17
C GLY A 38 7.94 -27.54 -36.56
N VAL A 39 8.32 -26.62 -35.67
CA VAL A 39 9.33 -25.60 -35.90
C VAL A 39 10.70 -26.11 -35.47
N VAL A 40 11.69 -26.06 -36.36
CA VAL A 40 13.08 -26.40 -36.03
C VAL A 40 13.79 -25.15 -35.49
N ILE A 41 14.17 -25.17 -34.21
CA ILE A 41 15.02 -24.15 -33.60
C ILE A 41 16.48 -24.59 -33.66
N VAL A 42 17.36 -23.72 -34.17
CA VAL A 42 18.80 -23.94 -34.17
C VAL A 42 19.44 -23.32 -32.93
N GLY A 43 20.16 -24.13 -32.16
CA GLY A 43 20.88 -23.71 -30.96
C GLY A 43 20.12 -24.01 -29.66
N THR A 44 20.68 -23.56 -28.53
CA THR A 44 20.11 -23.70 -27.18
C THR A 44 20.55 -22.54 -26.30
N TRP A 45 19.95 -22.36 -25.12
CA TRP A 45 20.48 -21.47 -24.09
C TRP A 45 20.47 -22.13 -22.70
N SER A 46 21.38 -21.67 -21.85
CA SER A 46 21.55 -22.17 -20.48
C SER A 46 20.75 -21.36 -19.47
N ILE A 47 20.60 -21.88 -18.25
CA ILE A 47 20.09 -21.11 -17.10
C ILE A 47 20.87 -19.81 -16.89
N ARG A 48 22.20 -19.82 -17.07
CA ARG A 48 23.05 -18.63 -16.95
C ARG A 48 22.67 -17.56 -17.97
N THR A 49 22.36 -17.99 -19.19
CA THR A 49 21.86 -17.09 -20.24
C THR A 49 20.51 -16.49 -19.85
N SER A 50 19.56 -17.32 -19.40
CA SER A 50 18.26 -16.84 -18.93
C SER A 50 18.39 -15.80 -17.83
N CYS A 51 19.21 -16.09 -16.81
CA CYS A 51 19.47 -15.17 -15.70
C CYS A 51 20.09 -13.84 -16.17
N ARG A 52 21.02 -13.87 -17.13
CA ARG A 52 21.63 -12.65 -17.69
C ARG A 52 20.61 -11.81 -18.44
N VAL A 53 19.82 -12.45 -19.29
CA VAL A 53 18.75 -11.76 -20.06
C VAL A 53 17.76 -11.06 -19.14
N VAL A 54 17.32 -11.71 -18.05
CA VAL A 54 16.42 -11.09 -17.07
C VAL A 54 17.08 -9.90 -16.37
N ARG A 55 18.34 -10.01 -15.95
CA ARG A 55 19.07 -8.90 -15.32
C ARG A 55 19.26 -7.72 -16.26
N GLU A 56 19.67 -8.00 -17.50
CA GLU A 56 19.80 -6.99 -18.57
C GLU A 56 18.45 -6.33 -18.85
N GLY A 57 17.36 -7.10 -18.88
CA GLY A 57 15.99 -6.59 -18.98
C GLY A 57 15.63 -5.63 -17.85
N GLY A 58 16.00 -5.95 -16.61
CA GLY A 58 15.76 -5.06 -15.47
C GLY A 58 16.52 -3.73 -15.57
N ILE A 59 17.75 -3.75 -16.10
CA ILE A 59 18.52 -2.53 -16.39
C ILE A 59 17.82 -1.73 -17.49
N ALA A 60 17.44 -2.38 -18.59
CA ALA A 60 16.75 -1.74 -19.70
C ALA A 60 15.42 -1.11 -19.25
N ALA A 61 14.64 -1.79 -18.41
CA ALA A 61 13.43 -1.25 -17.81
C ALA A 61 13.72 0.00 -16.95
N GLY A 62 14.81 0.00 -16.19
CA GLY A 62 15.27 1.18 -15.45
C GLY A 62 15.57 2.38 -16.36
N LEU A 63 16.21 2.15 -17.52
CA LEU A 63 16.45 3.19 -18.52
C LEU A 63 15.14 3.75 -19.08
N MET A 64 14.21 2.86 -19.46
CA MET A 64 12.89 3.25 -19.99
C MET A 64 12.08 4.08 -18.99
N ILE A 65 12.15 3.75 -17.69
CA ILE A 65 11.50 4.54 -16.64
C ILE A 65 12.04 5.98 -16.64
N VAL A 66 13.36 6.16 -16.75
CA VAL A 66 13.95 7.51 -16.79
C VAL A 66 13.48 8.25 -18.04
N GLU A 67 13.49 7.63 -19.22
CA GLU A 67 12.94 8.24 -20.44
C GLU A 67 11.48 8.69 -20.26
N TYR A 68 10.64 7.82 -19.69
CA TYR A 68 9.25 8.16 -19.43
C TYR A 68 9.10 9.36 -18.49
N VAL A 69 9.92 9.45 -17.44
CA VAL A 69 9.87 10.59 -16.51
C VAL A 69 10.42 11.87 -17.17
N LEU A 70 11.45 11.76 -18.00
CA LEU A 70 11.98 12.92 -18.72
C LEU A 70 10.94 13.50 -19.69
N MET A 71 10.18 12.64 -20.37
CA MET A 71 9.15 13.01 -21.34
C MET A 71 7.77 13.33 -20.72
N CYS A 72 7.54 13.01 -19.44
CA CYS A 72 6.25 13.26 -18.80
C CYS A 72 6.08 14.74 -18.44
N ILE A 73 4.83 15.19 -18.33
CA ILE A 73 4.51 16.55 -17.86
C ILE A 73 4.33 16.61 -16.35
N ALA A 74 3.93 15.50 -15.74
CA ALA A 74 3.76 15.36 -14.32
C ALA A 74 3.94 13.90 -13.92
N MET A 75 4.19 13.68 -12.64
CA MET A 75 4.12 12.36 -12.05
C MET A 75 3.57 12.41 -10.63
N THR A 76 3.05 11.28 -10.15
CA THR A 76 2.76 11.05 -8.74
C THR A 76 3.54 9.84 -8.26
N MET A 77 3.77 9.74 -6.95
CA MET A 77 4.50 8.63 -6.35
C MET A 77 3.64 7.87 -5.36
N SER A 78 3.93 6.59 -5.19
CA SER A 78 3.34 5.77 -4.13
C SER A 78 4.37 4.81 -3.58
N GLY A 79 4.23 4.48 -2.30
CA GLY A 79 5.09 3.51 -1.63
C GLY A 79 4.29 2.67 -0.65
N ASP A 80 4.80 1.46 -0.40
CA ASP A 80 4.33 0.61 0.69
C ASP A 80 5.49 -0.15 1.34
N GLY A 81 5.27 -0.62 2.57
CA GLY A 81 6.24 -1.34 3.35
C GLY A 81 5.72 -2.68 3.88
N THR A 82 6.56 -3.70 3.86
CA THR A 82 6.22 -4.94 4.57
C THR A 82 7.46 -5.65 5.11
N SER A 83 7.25 -6.60 6.03
CA SER A 83 8.32 -7.44 6.55
C SER A 83 8.33 -8.82 5.89
N HIS A 84 9.50 -9.39 5.68
CA HIS A 84 9.66 -10.80 5.31
C HIS A 84 10.90 -11.36 6.00
N LYS A 85 10.72 -12.44 6.79
CA LYS A 85 11.79 -13.07 7.58
C LYS A 85 12.63 -12.06 8.39
N SER A 86 11.93 -11.17 9.12
CA SER A 86 12.52 -10.11 9.94
C SER A 86 13.27 -9.00 9.20
N ILE A 87 13.26 -9.00 7.86
CA ILE A 87 13.78 -7.91 7.04
C ILE A 87 12.60 -7.04 6.59
N GLN A 88 12.74 -5.73 6.72
CA GLN A 88 11.77 -4.77 6.22
C GLN A 88 12.08 -4.40 4.78
N TYR A 89 11.06 -4.34 3.95
CA TYR A 89 11.13 -3.98 2.54
C TYR A 89 10.21 -2.80 2.26
N SER A 90 10.60 -1.97 1.29
CA SER A 90 9.79 -0.88 0.77
C SER A 90 9.66 -1.05 -0.73
N SER A 91 8.43 -1.08 -1.24
CA SER A 91 8.12 -0.97 -2.67
C SER A 91 7.89 0.49 -3.03
N ARG A 92 8.22 0.87 -4.27
CA ARG A 92 8.01 2.21 -4.82
C ARG A 92 7.46 2.14 -6.24
N TYR A 93 6.48 2.98 -6.52
CA TYR A 93 5.95 3.22 -7.85
C TYR A 93 5.90 4.72 -8.14
N ALA A 94 6.03 5.07 -9.41
CA ALA A 94 5.61 6.36 -9.95
C ALA A 94 4.50 6.14 -10.98
N VAL A 95 3.53 7.04 -11.02
CA VAL A 95 2.57 7.14 -12.12
C VAL A 95 2.96 8.36 -12.94
N VAL A 96 3.35 8.16 -14.19
CA VAL A 96 3.79 9.25 -15.07
C VAL A 96 2.66 9.65 -16.02
N ILE A 97 2.51 10.96 -16.21
CA ILE A 97 1.47 11.56 -17.05
C ILE A 97 2.12 12.03 -18.36
N PRO A 98 1.82 11.39 -19.50
CA PRO A 98 2.39 11.79 -20.79
C PRO A 98 1.84 13.13 -21.29
N LEU A 99 2.56 13.77 -22.22
CA LEU A 99 2.17 15.04 -22.85
C LEU A 99 0.91 14.92 -23.75
N ASN A 100 0.74 13.81 -24.48
CA ASN A 100 -0.22 13.69 -25.59
C ASN A 100 -1.58 13.09 -25.22
N SER A 101 -2.13 13.40 -24.04
CA SER A 101 -3.39 12.80 -23.53
C SER A 101 -3.42 11.26 -23.54
N GLN A 102 -2.26 10.61 -23.62
CA GLN A 102 -2.13 9.17 -23.46
C GLN A 102 -2.47 8.80 -22.01
N PRO A 103 -2.95 7.57 -21.75
CA PRO A 103 -3.25 7.13 -20.40
C PRO A 103 -1.99 7.23 -19.51
N PRO A 104 -2.17 7.50 -18.21
CA PRO A 104 -1.10 7.42 -17.23
C PRO A 104 -0.37 6.08 -17.31
N LYS A 105 0.96 6.09 -17.10
CA LYS A 105 1.77 4.87 -17.09
C LYS A 105 2.32 4.58 -15.70
N ASP A 106 2.17 3.34 -15.26
CA ASP A 106 2.74 2.87 -14.00
C ASP A 106 4.21 2.47 -14.21
N CYS A 107 5.09 3.02 -13.38
CA CYS A 107 6.52 2.76 -13.38
C CYS A 107 6.90 2.15 -12.03
N PHE A 108 7.19 0.85 -12.01
CA PHE A 108 7.73 0.20 -10.82
C PHE A 108 9.19 0.61 -10.62
N LEU A 109 9.49 1.28 -9.52
CA LEU A 109 10.83 1.84 -9.25
C LEU A 109 11.73 0.87 -8.47
N GLY A 110 11.23 -0.32 -8.18
CA GLY A 110 11.93 -1.36 -7.44
C GLY A 110 11.50 -1.47 -5.99
N ILE A 111 11.96 -2.56 -5.35
CA ILE A 111 11.90 -2.74 -3.91
C ILE A 111 13.30 -2.48 -3.34
N THR A 112 13.37 -1.92 -2.14
CA THR A 112 14.62 -1.84 -1.36
C THR A 112 14.40 -2.38 0.05
N PRO A 113 15.39 -3.07 0.65
CA PRO A 113 15.36 -3.31 2.09
C PRO A 113 15.46 -1.97 2.83
N LYS A 114 14.89 -1.88 4.04
CA LYS A 114 15.01 -0.71 4.91
C LYS A 114 15.47 -1.11 6.30
N VAL A 115 16.30 -0.25 6.88
CA VAL A 115 16.85 -0.46 8.23
C VAL A 115 15.80 -0.14 9.30
N ASN A 116 14.98 0.88 9.08
CA ASN A 116 13.86 1.25 9.94
C ASN A 116 12.73 1.92 9.12
N HIS A 117 11.66 2.33 9.81
CA HIS A 117 10.45 2.91 9.21
C HIS A 117 10.32 4.43 9.42
N THR A 118 11.37 5.15 9.84
CA THR A 118 11.22 6.59 10.10
C THR A 118 10.98 7.37 8.81
N THR A 119 10.26 8.50 8.91
CA THR A 119 10.04 9.41 7.76
C THR A 119 11.35 9.79 7.07
N ALA A 120 12.41 10.09 7.83
CA ALA A 120 13.71 10.48 7.27
C ALA A 120 14.32 9.36 6.43
N THR A 121 14.35 8.12 6.94
CA THR A 121 14.88 6.96 6.21
C THR A 121 14.08 6.69 4.93
N GLN A 122 12.76 6.86 4.99
CA GLN A 122 11.91 6.68 3.81
C GLN A 122 12.18 7.74 2.73
N PHE A 123 12.33 9.00 3.15
CA PHE A 123 12.63 10.13 2.28
C PHE A 123 14.00 10.02 1.62
N GLU A 124 15.05 9.69 2.37
CA GLU A 124 16.38 9.44 1.78
C GLU A 124 16.35 8.24 0.83
N GLY A 125 15.63 7.16 1.19
CA GLY A 125 15.45 6.03 0.28
C GLY A 125 14.76 6.40 -1.04
N TRP A 126 13.89 7.43 -1.05
CA TRP A 126 13.30 7.97 -2.27
C TRP A 126 14.33 8.73 -3.12
N LYS A 127 15.17 9.58 -2.50
CA LYS A 127 16.28 10.27 -3.18
C LYS A 127 17.26 9.28 -3.80
N GLU A 128 17.72 8.31 -3.01
CA GLU A 128 18.63 7.25 -3.46
C GLU A 128 18.06 6.48 -4.65
N THR A 129 16.75 6.17 -4.63
CA THR A 129 16.09 5.45 -5.72
C THR A 129 16.13 6.24 -7.03
N LEU A 130 15.73 7.51 -7.02
CA LEU A 130 15.77 8.33 -8.24
C LEU A 130 17.20 8.63 -8.70
N GLN A 131 18.11 8.90 -7.76
CA GLN A 131 19.53 9.12 -8.08
C GLN A 131 20.12 7.89 -8.76
N HIS A 132 19.89 6.69 -8.22
CA HIS A 132 20.38 5.45 -8.81
C HIS A 132 19.82 5.19 -10.22
N LEU A 133 18.55 5.53 -10.47
CA LEU A 133 17.96 5.44 -11.81
C LEU A 133 18.66 6.42 -12.78
N CYS A 134 18.85 7.68 -12.37
CA CYS A 134 19.56 8.68 -13.17
C CYS A 134 21.02 8.28 -13.44
N ASP A 135 21.75 7.82 -12.43
CA ASP A 135 23.15 7.41 -12.56
C ASP A 135 23.32 6.26 -13.54
N ASN A 136 22.39 5.30 -13.53
CA ASN A 136 22.41 4.20 -14.49
C ASN A 136 22.05 4.67 -15.90
N PHE A 137 21.10 5.59 -16.02
CA PHE A 137 20.75 6.20 -17.30
C PHE A 137 21.92 7.00 -17.89
N ASN A 138 22.59 7.80 -17.08
CA ASN A 138 23.72 8.65 -17.47
C ASN A 138 24.98 7.86 -17.84
N LYS A 139 25.08 6.59 -17.44
CA LYS A 139 26.13 5.66 -17.89
C LYS A 139 25.80 4.97 -19.22
N SER A 140 24.59 5.14 -19.73
CA SER A 140 24.16 4.57 -21.01
C SER A 140 24.47 5.51 -22.18
N PRO A 141 24.49 5.03 -23.43
CA PRO A 141 24.63 5.90 -24.61
C PRO A 141 23.58 7.01 -24.67
N LEU A 142 22.34 6.73 -24.26
CA LEU A 142 21.24 7.72 -24.22
C LEU A 142 21.56 8.87 -23.26
N GLY A 143 22.09 8.55 -22.09
CA GLY A 143 22.47 9.53 -21.09
C GLY A 143 23.70 10.36 -21.46
N ASN A 144 24.58 9.85 -22.32
CA ASN A 144 25.70 10.64 -22.85
C ASN A 144 25.21 11.74 -23.80
N GLU A 145 24.14 11.48 -24.56
CA GLU A 145 23.53 12.47 -25.47
C GLU A 145 22.68 13.49 -24.71
N ALA A 146 21.88 13.03 -23.75
CA ALA A 146 21.01 13.87 -22.94
C ALA A 146 20.97 13.36 -21.48
N PRO A 147 21.85 13.87 -20.60
CA PRO A 147 21.90 13.43 -19.21
C PRO A 147 20.58 13.69 -18.47
N ALA A 148 20.15 12.70 -17.70
CA ALA A 148 19.06 12.81 -16.75
C ALA A 148 19.50 13.57 -15.50
N ASP A 149 18.66 14.51 -15.07
CA ASP A 149 18.84 15.28 -13.83
C ASP A 149 17.73 14.92 -12.84
N PRO A 150 18.05 14.35 -11.67
CA PRO A 150 17.05 14.01 -10.66
C PRO A 150 16.27 15.25 -10.17
N THR A 151 16.87 16.44 -10.14
CA THR A 151 16.19 17.68 -9.72
C THR A 151 15.00 18.00 -10.64
N ARG A 152 15.18 17.81 -11.96
CA ARG A 152 14.09 17.93 -12.94
C ARG A 152 13.01 16.89 -12.78
N MET A 153 13.36 15.67 -12.36
CA MET A 153 12.35 14.66 -12.04
C MET A 153 11.51 15.12 -10.84
N TRP A 154 12.15 15.54 -9.74
CA TRP A 154 11.46 16.01 -8.53
C TRP A 154 10.50 17.17 -8.80
N GLN A 155 10.88 18.12 -9.67
CA GLN A 155 10.02 19.25 -10.06
C GLN A 155 8.67 18.82 -10.66
N LYS A 156 8.64 17.68 -11.38
CA LYS A 156 7.43 17.14 -12.02
C LYS A 156 6.45 16.46 -11.06
N LEU A 157 6.84 16.25 -9.80
CA LEU A 157 6.01 15.55 -8.83
C LEU A 157 4.80 16.41 -8.41
N LYS A 158 3.57 15.90 -8.59
CA LYS A 158 2.30 16.59 -8.26
C LYS A 158 1.52 15.91 -7.13
N GLY A 159 2.07 14.85 -6.54
CA GLY A 159 1.52 14.31 -5.31
C GLY A 159 2.02 12.94 -4.92
N TYR A 160 1.49 12.48 -3.78
CA TYR A 160 1.87 11.23 -3.14
C TYR A 160 0.64 10.42 -2.67
N LEU A 161 0.69 9.11 -2.87
CA LEU A 161 -0.29 8.13 -2.38
C LEU A 161 0.38 7.19 -1.38
N SER A 162 -0.23 7.03 -0.21
CA SER A 162 0.26 6.16 0.85
C SER A 162 -0.89 5.59 1.68
N ASP A 163 -0.60 4.83 2.73
CA ASP A 163 -1.59 4.60 3.79
C ASP A 163 -1.90 5.91 4.57
N HIS A 164 -2.80 5.82 5.56
CA HIS A 164 -3.22 6.95 6.40
C HIS A 164 -2.35 7.17 7.67
N ALA A 165 -1.17 6.56 7.75
CA ALA A 165 -0.32 6.67 8.92
C ALA A 165 0.32 8.06 9.06
N SER A 166 0.64 8.44 10.30
CA SER A 166 1.14 9.78 10.61
C SER A 166 2.55 10.03 10.06
N ASP A 167 3.39 9.00 10.01
CA ASP A 167 4.72 9.03 9.40
C ASP A 167 4.65 9.22 7.88
N GLN A 168 3.62 8.66 7.22
CA GLN A 168 3.39 8.85 5.79
C GLN A 168 2.92 10.27 5.45
N LYS A 169 2.06 10.88 6.29
CA LYS A 169 1.70 12.29 6.13
C LYS A 169 2.92 13.22 6.27
N LYS A 170 3.79 12.93 7.24
CA LYS A 170 5.07 13.66 7.39
C LYS A 170 5.99 13.44 6.19
N LEU A 171 6.03 12.23 5.62
CA LEU A 171 6.79 11.94 4.41
C LEU A 171 6.26 12.74 3.23
N SER A 172 4.95 12.82 3.06
CA SER A 172 4.33 13.64 2.01
C SER A 172 4.75 15.11 2.12
N ALA A 173 4.77 15.68 3.33
CA ALA A 173 5.21 17.06 3.53
C ALA A 173 6.70 17.26 3.23
N ALA A 174 7.54 16.28 3.58
CA ALA A 174 8.97 16.31 3.23
C ALA A 174 9.20 16.23 1.71
N LEU A 175 8.43 15.39 1.00
CA LEU A 175 8.46 15.31 -0.46
C LEU A 175 7.99 16.61 -1.12
N GLU A 176 6.89 17.21 -0.63
CA GLU A 176 6.37 18.50 -1.09
C GLU A 176 7.40 19.61 -0.95
N ARG A 177 8.03 19.70 0.23
CA ARG A 177 9.11 20.68 0.45
C ARG A 177 10.29 20.47 -0.48
N TYR A 178 10.71 19.22 -0.66
CA TYR A 178 11.89 18.93 -1.47
C TYR A 178 11.66 19.19 -2.96
N ARG A 179 10.48 18.87 -3.50
CA ARG A 179 10.14 19.25 -4.89
C ARG A 179 10.11 20.78 -5.08
N TRP A 180 9.71 21.53 -4.05
CA TRP A 180 9.71 22.99 -4.08
C TRP A 180 11.13 23.52 -4.11
N GLU A 181 12.02 22.98 -3.27
CA GLU A 181 13.46 23.31 -3.29
C GLU A 181 14.07 23.01 -4.67
N CYS A 182 13.72 21.87 -5.28
CA CYS A 182 14.16 21.52 -6.63
C CYS A 182 13.66 22.50 -7.71
N ASP A 183 12.40 22.95 -7.63
CA ASP A 183 11.85 23.96 -8.54
C ASP A 183 12.61 25.29 -8.43
N ARG A 184 12.92 25.72 -7.20
CA ARG A 184 13.74 26.92 -6.95
C ARG A 184 15.15 26.76 -7.50
N GLU A 185 15.78 25.63 -7.23
CA GLU A 185 17.13 25.36 -7.72
C GLU A 185 17.20 25.44 -9.26
N LEU A 186 16.24 24.85 -9.98
CA LEU A 186 16.20 24.91 -11.45
C LEU A 186 15.95 26.31 -12.01
N ARG A 187 15.06 27.10 -11.39
CA ARG A 187 14.83 28.51 -11.75
C ARG A 187 16.07 29.36 -11.50
N GLY A 188 16.75 29.11 -10.38
CA GLY A 188 18.00 29.75 -10.04
C GLY A 188 19.11 29.43 -11.02
N GLN A 189 19.24 28.18 -11.44
CA GLN A 189 20.19 27.77 -12.48
C GLN A 189 19.95 28.52 -13.78
N ALA A 190 18.69 28.67 -14.20
CA ALA A 190 18.35 29.46 -15.38
C ALA A 190 18.70 30.94 -15.21
N ALA A 191 18.47 31.52 -14.03
CA ALA A 191 18.85 32.91 -13.74
C ALA A 191 20.39 33.10 -13.70
N MET A 192 21.14 32.14 -13.16
CA MET A 192 22.61 32.21 -13.06
C MET A 192 23.30 32.32 -14.42
N VAL A 193 22.74 31.69 -15.46
CA VAL A 193 23.29 31.65 -16.82
C VAL A 193 22.73 32.75 -17.72
N SER A 194 21.70 33.47 -17.29
CA SER A 194 21.07 34.53 -18.07
C SER A 194 21.84 35.85 -17.91
N ASP A 195 22.11 36.53 -19.03
CA ASP A 195 22.71 37.87 -19.02
C ASP A 195 21.76 38.93 -18.42
N GLU A 196 20.44 38.67 -18.43
CA GLU A 196 19.42 39.56 -17.88
C GLU A 196 19.51 39.71 -16.36
N HIS A 197 20.07 38.71 -15.66
CA HIS A 197 20.11 38.64 -14.20
C HIS A 197 21.52 38.86 -13.61
N VAL A 198 22.48 39.38 -14.39
CA VAL A 198 23.89 39.51 -13.95
C VAL A 198 24.05 40.30 -12.66
N GLU A 199 23.34 41.42 -12.51
CA GLU A 199 23.46 42.26 -11.31
C GLU A 199 22.89 41.55 -10.08
N GLU A 200 21.67 41.02 -10.18
CA GLU A 200 21.01 40.25 -9.12
C GLU A 200 21.84 39.03 -8.72
N ARG A 201 22.41 38.32 -9.71
CA ARG A 201 23.31 37.18 -9.51
C ARG A 201 24.53 37.58 -8.70
N ASN A 202 25.21 38.66 -9.09
CA ASN A 202 26.41 39.13 -8.41
C ASN A 202 26.09 39.53 -6.97
N GLN A 203 24.98 40.23 -6.76
CA GLN A 203 24.51 40.61 -5.43
C GLN A 203 24.24 39.39 -4.54
N VAL A 204 23.43 38.43 -5.01
CA VAL A 204 23.08 37.22 -4.25
C VAL A 204 24.33 36.39 -3.94
N MET A 205 25.27 36.27 -4.88
CA MET A 205 26.52 35.54 -4.66
C MET A 205 27.39 36.19 -3.58
N VAL A 206 27.45 37.52 -3.52
CA VAL A 206 28.17 38.25 -2.45
C VAL A 206 27.46 38.08 -1.11
N GLU A 207 26.14 38.25 -1.07
CA GLU A 207 25.33 38.11 0.15
C GLU A 207 25.44 36.71 0.74
N LYS A 208 25.16 35.67 -0.06
CA LYS A 208 25.27 34.27 0.38
C LYS A 208 26.70 33.85 0.68
N GLY A 209 27.66 34.39 -0.06
CA GLY A 209 29.08 34.21 0.21
C GLY A 209 29.44 34.69 1.60
N LYS A 210 28.98 35.91 1.97
CA LYS A 210 29.21 36.49 3.29
C LYS A 210 28.54 35.68 4.40
N GLU A 211 27.26 35.35 4.25
CA GLU A 211 26.52 34.55 5.24
C GLU A 211 27.19 33.20 5.52
N LEU A 212 27.54 32.44 4.48
CA LEU A 212 28.19 31.13 4.64
C LEU A 212 29.62 31.25 5.17
N MET A 213 30.35 32.31 4.79
CA MET A 213 31.69 32.56 5.31
C MET A 213 31.65 32.88 6.81
N GLU A 214 30.65 33.63 7.26
CA GLU A 214 30.41 33.89 8.69
C GLU A 214 30.06 32.59 9.45
N GLU A 215 29.25 31.71 8.87
CA GLU A 215 28.87 30.41 9.48
C GLU A 215 30.10 29.54 9.83
N ILE A 216 31.13 29.56 8.99
CA ILE A 216 32.36 28.76 9.18
C ILE A 216 33.46 29.49 9.97
N GLY A 217 33.20 30.71 10.45
CA GLY A 217 34.13 31.48 11.27
C GLY A 217 35.07 32.41 10.49
N GLY A 218 34.80 32.65 9.21
CA GLY A 218 35.52 33.62 8.38
C GLY A 218 36.52 33.01 7.38
N PRO A 219 37.18 33.88 6.58
CA PRO A 219 38.06 33.45 5.49
C PRO A 219 39.25 32.59 5.94
N ASP A 220 39.82 32.85 7.10
CA ASP A 220 40.95 32.07 7.63
C ASP A 220 40.54 30.62 7.94
N CYS A 221 39.34 30.44 8.49
CA CYS A 221 38.77 29.11 8.73
C CYS A 221 38.50 28.38 7.42
N TYR A 222 38.01 29.07 6.38
CA TYR A 222 37.84 28.50 5.03
C TYR A 222 39.17 28.02 4.43
N LEU A 223 40.21 28.84 4.48
CA LEU A 223 41.52 28.50 3.92
C LEU A 223 42.19 27.34 4.67
N ALA A 224 41.87 27.16 5.95
CA ALA A 224 42.32 26.03 6.75
C ALA A 224 41.55 24.72 6.46
N LEU A 225 40.42 24.76 5.73
CA LEU A 225 39.68 23.56 5.36
C LEU A 225 40.46 22.71 4.35
N PRO A 226 40.36 21.37 4.43
CA PRO A 226 40.81 20.49 3.35
C PRO A 226 40.17 20.86 2.00
N VAL A 227 40.87 20.59 0.90
CA VAL A 227 40.39 20.90 -0.47
C VAL A 227 38.99 20.35 -0.74
N ASP A 228 38.69 19.12 -0.28
CA ASP A 228 37.36 18.52 -0.47
C ASP A 228 36.24 19.24 0.30
N GLU A 229 36.55 19.83 1.46
CA GLU A 229 35.61 20.67 2.22
C GLU A 229 35.45 22.05 1.58
N GLN A 230 36.52 22.64 1.03
CA GLN A 230 36.43 23.88 0.25
C GLN A 230 35.55 23.70 -1.00
N ILE A 231 35.71 22.58 -1.73
CA ILE A 231 34.86 22.25 -2.87
C ILE A 231 33.40 22.06 -2.42
N ARG A 232 33.16 21.40 -1.29
CA ARG A 232 31.79 21.25 -0.73
C ARG A 232 31.19 22.61 -0.35
N PHE A 233 31.97 23.49 0.26
CA PHE A 233 31.55 24.85 0.57
C PHE A 233 31.19 25.63 -0.70
N ALA A 234 32.05 25.61 -1.73
CA ALA A 234 31.78 26.30 -3.00
C ALA A 234 30.51 25.77 -3.68
N LYS A 235 30.30 24.45 -3.69
CA LYS A 235 29.06 23.83 -4.20
C LYS A 235 27.84 24.27 -3.39
N ARG A 236 27.95 24.34 -2.05
CA ARG A 236 26.88 24.83 -1.18
C ARG A 236 26.55 26.29 -1.48
N LEU A 237 27.55 27.16 -1.60
CA LEU A 237 27.36 28.57 -1.96
C LEU A 237 26.58 28.73 -3.26
N VAL A 238 27.02 28.06 -4.33
CA VAL A 238 26.34 28.11 -5.62
C VAL A 238 24.88 27.64 -5.51
N ARG A 239 24.63 26.56 -4.76
CA ARG A 239 23.28 26.02 -4.56
C ARG A 239 22.38 26.97 -3.77
N GLU A 240 22.86 27.55 -2.68
CA GLU A 240 22.10 28.52 -1.87
C GLU A 240 21.78 29.79 -2.67
N ALA A 241 22.73 30.25 -3.49
CA ALA A 241 22.52 31.37 -4.40
C ALA A 241 21.48 31.03 -5.48
N GLN A 242 21.52 29.83 -6.06
CA GLN A 242 20.50 29.35 -7.00
C GLN A 242 19.12 29.30 -6.34
N ILE A 243 18.99 28.76 -5.13
CA ILE A 243 17.70 28.73 -4.43
C ILE A 243 17.16 30.16 -4.22
N CYS A 244 18.02 31.10 -3.83
CA CYS A 244 17.64 32.51 -3.64
C CYS A 244 17.18 33.18 -4.93
N LEU A 245 17.95 33.08 -6.02
CA LEU A 245 17.56 33.60 -7.33
C LEU A 245 16.30 32.92 -7.87
N GLY A 246 16.18 31.62 -7.63
CA GLY A 246 15.01 30.84 -8.00
C GLY A 246 13.74 31.27 -7.28
N GLU A 247 13.85 31.68 -6.01
CA GLU A 247 12.75 32.28 -5.25
C GLU A 247 12.35 33.63 -5.84
N GLN A 248 13.31 34.49 -6.18
CA GLN A 248 13.02 35.77 -6.85
C GLN A 248 12.32 35.54 -8.20
N ALA A 249 12.82 34.60 -9.00
CA ALA A 249 12.21 34.23 -10.28
C ALA A 249 10.80 33.66 -10.11
N TYR A 250 10.57 32.87 -9.06
CA TYR A 250 9.24 32.39 -8.71
C TYR A 250 8.30 33.53 -8.29
N GLN A 251 8.78 34.48 -7.49
CA GLN A 251 7.94 35.59 -7.04
C GLN A 251 7.44 36.47 -8.18
N ARG A 252 8.17 36.52 -9.31
CA ARG A 252 7.77 37.22 -10.54
C ARG A 252 6.69 36.49 -11.35
N LEU A 253 6.41 35.23 -11.06
CA LEU A 253 5.34 34.49 -11.74
C LEU A 253 3.97 35.11 -11.48
N SER A 254 3.09 34.98 -12.46
CA SER A 254 1.67 35.25 -12.29
C SER A 254 1.04 34.33 -11.23
N PRO A 255 -0.08 34.73 -10.60
CA PRO A 255 -0.81 33.86 -9.67
C PRO A 255 -1.14 32.49 -10.25
N GLU A 256 -1.54 32.44 -11.53
CA GLU A 256 -1.90 31.21 -12.24
C GLU A 256 -0.69 30.26 -12.40
N GLU A 257 0.47 30.81 -12.75
CA GLU A 257 1.71 30.02 -12.83
C GLU A 257 2.17 29.52 -11.46
N LYS A 258 2.05 30.36 -10.42
CA LYS A 258 2.35 29.96 -9.03
C LYS A 258 1.44 28.82 -8.60
N GLU A 259 0.15 28.86 -8.93
CA GLU A 259 -0.79 27.79 -8.62
C GLU A 259 -0.38 26.45 -9.28
N VAL A 260 0.03 26.48 -10.55
CA VAL A 260 0.51 25.28 -11.26
C VAL A 260 1.77 24.72 -10.61
N VAL A 261 2.70 25.60 -10.21
CA VAL A 261 3.92 25.20 -9.50
C VAL A 261 3.54 24.61 -8.15
N ASP A 262 2.76 25.27 -7.32
CA ASP A 262 2.47 24.84 -5.95
C ASP A 262 1.44 23.72 -5.86
N TRP A 263 0.86 23.32 -6.99
CA TRP A 263 -0.06 22.21 -7.06
C TRP A 263 0.56 20.92 -6.50
N TRP A 264 0.02 20.47 -5.38
CA TRP A 264 0.41 19.25 -4.67
C TRP A 264 -0.79 18.70 -3.92
N VAL A 265 -0.99 17.39 -4.05
CA VAL A 265 -2.03 16.66 -3.31
C VAL A 265 -1.47 15.39 -2.70
N TRP A 266 -1.76 15.18 -1.42
CA TRP A 266 -1.66 13.88 -0.76
C TRP A 266 -3.03 13.24 -0.66
N SER A 267 -3.09 11.92 -0.85
CA SER A 267 -4.30 11.13 -0.60
C SER A 267 -3.93 9.81 0.04
N GLY A 268 -4.71 9.36 1.02
CA GLY A 268 -4.51 8.03 1.59
C GLY A 268 -5.29 6.95 0.84
N CYS A 269 -4.74 5.74 0.79
CA CYS A 269 -5.29 4.57 0.12
C CYS A 269 -6.75 4.30 0.54
N ALA A 270 -7.63 4.11 -0.46
CA ALA A 270 -9.05 3.87 -0.26
C ALA A 270 -9.34 2.60 0.55
N MET A 271 -8.57 1.52 0.36
CA MET A 271 -8.75 0.27 1.11
C MET A 271 -8.34 0.41 2.58
N HIS A 272 -7.36 1.26 2.88
CA HIS A 272 -7.02 1.58 4.26
C HIS A 272 -8.09 2.42 4.95
N LYS A 273 -8.90 3.21 4.21
CA LYS A 273 -10.06 3.91 4.79
C LYS A 273 -11.10 2.90 5.27
N ASP A 274 -11.46 1.94 4.43
CA ASP A 274 -12.40 0.87 4.80
C ASP A 274 -11.88 0.00 5.96
N LEU A 275 -10.59 -0.39 5.92
CA LEU A 275 -9.96 -1.17 7.00
C LEU A 275 -10.05 -0.44 8.34
N ASN A 276 -9.74 0.87 8.37
CA ASN A 276 -9.82 1.67 9.59
C ASN A 276 -11.27 1.89 10.04
N ALA A 277 -12.22 2.02 9.11
CA ALA A 277 -13.64 2.12 9.43
C ALA A 277 -14.18 0.83 10.06
N MET A 278 -13.86 -0.34 9.50
CA MET A 278 -14.19 -1.64 10.09
C MET A 278 -13.61 -1.77 11.50
N LYS A 279 -12.35 -1.38 11.70
CA LYS A 279 -11.70 -1.38 13.01
C LYS A 279 -12.44 -0.47 14.00
N ALA A 280 -12.80 0.74 13.60
CA ALA A 280 -13.51 1.67 14.47
C ALA A 280 -14.93 1.20 14.80
N GLY A 281 -15.62 0.55 13.85
CA GLY A 281 -16.88 -0.13 14.09
C GLY A 281 -16.73 -1.25 15.12
N ALA A 282 -15.70 -2.08 14.97
CA ALA A 282 -15.38 -3.15 15.91
C ALA A 282 -15.09 -2.62 17.33
N ASP A 283 -14.25 -1.58 17.43
CA ASP A 283 -13.93 -0.95 18.71
C ASP A 283 -15.19 -0.36 19.39
N ARG A 284 -16.13 0.17 18.61
CA ARG A 284 -17.37 0.75 19.13
C ARG A 284 -18.37 -0.31 19.58
N MET A 285 -18.55 -1.40 18.83
CA MET A 285 -19.39 -2.51 19.30
C MET A 285 -18.81 -3.16 20.57
N SER A 286 -17.49 -3.33 20.67
CA SER A 286 -16.87 -3.91 21.86
C SER A 286 -17.05 -3.03 23.10
N ARG A 287 -17.06 -1.70 22.95
CA ARG A 287 -17.40 -0.77 24.03
C ARG A 287 -18.86 -0.86 24.46
N TRP A 288 -19.78 -1.02 23.52
CA TRP A 288 -21.19 -1.17 23.83
C TRP A 288 -21.46 -2.35 24.79
N TRP A 289 -20.78 -3.48 24.60
CA TRP A 289 -20.92 -4.63 25.49
C TRP A 289 -20.52 -4.32 26.94
N VAL A 290 -19.52 -3.46 27.14
CA VAL A 290 -19.05 -3.03 28.47
C VAL A 290 -20.06 -2.07 29.11
N GLU A 291 -20.59 -1.14 28.33
CA GLU A 291 -21.46 -0.07 28.81
C GLU A 291 -22.91 -0.52 29.02
N PHE A 292 -23.42 -1.40 28.15
CA PHE A 292 -24.85 -1.72 28.03
C PHE A 292 -25.14 -3.21 27.89
N GLY A 293 -24.12 -4.08 27.89
CA GLY A 293 -24.31 -5.51 27.67
C GLY A 293 -24.88 -6.29 28.86
N GLU A 294 -25.18 -5.64 29.99
CA GLU A 294 -25.80 -6.24 31.19
C GLU A 294 -25.10 -7.53 31.68
N GLY A 295 -23.78 -7.63 31.49
CA GLY A 295 -22.99 -8.82 31.84
C GLY A 295 -22.96 -9.94 30.77
N VAL A 296 -23.67 -9.77 29.66
CA VAL A 296 -23.75 -10.71 28.52
C VAL A 296 -22.70 -10.41 27.44
N ALA A 297 -21.53 -9.91 27.85
CA ALA A 297 -20.45 -9.56 26.92
C ALA A 297 -19.76 -10.82 26.34
N PRO A 298 -19.15 -10.72 25.15
CA PRO A 298 -18.43 -11.83 24.53
C PRO A 298 -17.42 -12.49 25.46
N VAL A 299 -17.33 -13.82 25.38
CA VAL A 299 -16.45 -14.63 26.22
C VAL A 299 -14.98 -14.20 26.08
N ALA A 300 -14.25 -14.21 27.20
CA ALA A 300 -12.83 -13.92 27.21
C ALA A 300 -12.02 -15.08 26.60
N LEU A 301 -11.32 -14.81 25.51
CA LEU A 301 -10.45 -15.73 24.77
C LEU A 301 -8.98 -15.46 25.09
N MET A 302 -8.68 -15.50 26.40
CA MET A 302 -7.37 -15.22 26.98
C MET A 302 -6.28 -16.14 26.43
N ASN A 303 -5.06 -15.62 26.21
CA ASN A 303 -3.90 -16.48 25.96
C ASN A 303 -3.52 -17.32 27.21
N LYS A 304 -2.63 -18.31 27.04
CA LYS A 304 -2.24 -19.23 28.11
C LYS A 304 -1.71 -18.52 29.36
N PHE A 305 -0.91 -17.47 29.18
CA PHE A 305 -0.33 -16.71 30.29
C PHE A 305 -1.40 -15.94 31.07
N LYS A 306 -2.31 -15.27 30.38
CA LYS A 306 -3.46 -14.56 30.98
C LYS A 306 -4.39 -15.54 31.71
N THR A 307 -4.61 -16.72 31.14
CA THR A 307 -5.42 -17.77 31.78
C THR A 307 -4.79 -18.23 33.08
N ILE A 308 -3.46 -18.41 33.12
CA ILE A 308 -2.74 -18.77 34.35
C ILE A 308 -2.82 -17.65 35.38
N ALA A 309 -2.61 -16.39 34.96
CA ALA A 309 -2.71 -15.22 35.84
C ALA A 309 -4.12 -15.04 36.44
N ALA A 310 -5.17 -15.30 35.66
CA ALA A 310 -6.55 -15.27 36.14
C ALA A 310 -6.80 -16.36 37.19
N LYS A 311 -6.29 -17.57 36.95
CA LYS A 311 -6.42 -18.70 37.89
C LYS A 311 -5.63 -18.51 39.19
N SER A 312 -4.52 -17.77 39.17
CA SER A 312 -3.72 -17.49 40.37
C SER A 312 -4.30 -16.40 41.26
N GLY A 313 -5.32 -15.65 40.81
CA GLY A 313 -5.98 -14.59 41.60
C GLY A 313 -5.08 -13.42 41.99
N SER A 314 -3.88 -13.33 41.40
CA SER A 314 -2.83 -12.38 41.79
C SER A 314 -3.01 -10.98 41.19
N VAL A 315 -3.97 -10.81 40.27
CA VAL A 315 -4.25 -9.55 39.58
C VAL A 315 -5.76 -9.42 39.37
N PRO A 316 -6.37 -8.22 39.48
CA PRO A 316 -7.79 -8.03 39.17
C PRO A 316 -8.13 -8.45 37.74
N GLU A 317 -9.30 -9.08 37.53
CA GLU A 317 -9.71 -9.65 36.23
C GLU A 317 -9.72 -8.61 35.09
N GLY A 318 -10.14 -7.37 35.36
CA GLY A 318 -10.13 -6.25 34.40
C GLY A 318 -8.72 -5.79 33.98
N SER A 319 -7.69 -6.13 34.73
CA SER A 319 -6.27 -5.91 34.36
C SER A 319 -5.64 -7.09 33.62
N ILE A 320 -6.33 -8.24 33.55
CA ILE A 320 -5.86 -9.44 32.86
C ILE A 320 -6.48 -9.55 31.47
N VAL A 321 -7.77 -9.23 31.33
CA VAL A 321 -8.55 -9.33 30.10
C VAL A 321 -8.82 -7.95 29.53
N GLY A 322 -8.23 -7.64 28.37
CA GLY A 322 -8.50 -6.40 27.64
C GLY A 322 -9.64 -6.54 26.64
N PRO A 323 -10.15 -5.41 26.10
CA PRO A 323 -11.18 -5.41 25.05
C PRO A 323 -10.84 -6.26 23.82
N GLY A 324 -9.56 -6.34 23.44
CA GLY A 324 -9.07 -7.15 22.31
C GLY A 324 -8.86 -8.64 22.59
N ASP A 325 -9.23 -9.13 23.78
CA ASP A 325 -9.12 -10.55 24.13
C ASP A 325 -10.46 -11.30 24.01
N ARG A 326 -11.48 -10.74 23.36
CA ARG A 326 -12.83 -11.32 23.27
C ARG A 326 -13.51 -11.00 21.94
N GLY A 327 -14.63 -11.66 21.67
CA GLY A 327 -15.51 -11.31 20.54
C GLY A 327 -15.05 -11.80 19.17
N GLY A 328 -15.75 -11.36 18.13
CA GLY A 328 -15.64 -11.87 16.77
C GLY A 328 -14.29 -11.59 16.12
N VAL A 329 -13.73 -10.39 16.36
CA VAL A 329 -12.36 -10.04 15.90
C VAL A 329 -11.33 -10.99 16.51
N LYS A 330 -11.46 -11.29 17.81
CA LYS A 330 -10.53 -12.20 18.48
C LYS A 330 -10.67 -13.64 17.98
N VAL A 331 -11.90 -14.13 17.80
CA VAL A 331 -12.10 -15.49 17.25
C VAL A 331 -11.52 -15.61 15.86
N THR A 332 -11.74 -14.63 14.99
CA THR A 332 -11.20 -14.64 13.63
C THR A 332 -9.66 -14.60 13.62
N ASP A 333 -9.02 -13.86 14.53
CA ASP A 333 -7.57 -13.89 14.75
C ASP A 333 -7.06 -15.27 15.20
N LEU A 334 -7.72 -15.87 16.19
CA LEU A 334 -7.34 -17.16 16.74
C LEU A 334 -7.54 -18.28 15.71
N LEU A 335 -8.67 -18.26 14.98
CA LEU A 335 -8.92 -19.20 13.90
C LEU A 335 -7.91 -19.01 12.77
N GLY A 336 -7.62 -17.77 12.37
CA GLY A 336 -6.57 -17.47 11.40
C GLY A 336 -5.22 -18.04 11.82
N SER A 337 -4.87 -17.91 13.10
CA SER A 337 -3.65 -18.50 13.68
C SER A 337 -3.69 -20.03 13.73
N LEU A 338 -4.87 -20.62 13.92
CA LEU A 338 -5.08 -22.07 13.95
C LEU A 338 -4.93 -22.68 12.55
N VAL A 339 -5.52 -22.05 11.54
CA VAL A 339 -5.49 -22.50 10.14
C VAL A 339 -4.28 -22.01 9.37
N LYS A 340 -3.45 -21.13 9.95
CA LYS A 340 -2.20 -20.64 9.35
C LYS A 340 -1.16 -20.35 10.42
N HIS A 341 -0.76 -21.40 11.13
CA HIS A 341 0.15 -21.27 12.26
C HIS A 341 1.60 -21.02 11.80
N ARG A 342 2.36 -20.20 12.54
CA ARG A 342 3.77 -19.93 12.24
C ARG A 342 4.62 -21.20 12.21
N GLU A 343 4.32 -22.13 13.11
CA GLU A 343 4.89 -23.47 13.13
C GLU A 343 3.98 -24.45 12.42
N THR A 344 4.46 -25.03 11.32
CA THR A 344 3.65 -25.85 10.42
C THR A 344 3.13 -27.14 11.06
N LYS A 345 3.82 -27.64 12.08
CA LYS A 345 3.42 -28.84 12.85
C LYS A 345 2.31 -28.59 13.87
N LYS A 346 1.99 -27.33 14.17
CA LYS A 346 1.01 -26.94 15.21
C LYS A 346 -0.30 -26.39 14.63
N GLY A 347 -0.33 -26.06 13.34
CA GLY A 347 -1.51 -25.51 12.67
C GLY A 347 -2.18 -26.51 11.73
N HIS A 348 -3.42 -26.21 11.36
CA HIS A 348 -4.26 -27.03 10.47
C HIS A 348 -4.24 -26.54 9.01
N GLN A 349 -3.13 -25.92 8.61
CA GLN A 349 -3.00 -25.12 7.39
C GLN A 349 -2.96 -25.88 6.06
N GLU A 350 -2.78 -27.19 6.08
CA GLU A 350 -2.97 -28.03 4.88
C GLU A 350 -4.46 -28.25 4.58
N ARG A 351 -5.36 -27.94 5.53
CA ARG A 351 -6.79 -28.26 5.46
C ARG A 351 -7.68 -27.08 5.13
N PHE A 352 -7.17 -25.84 5.19
CA PHE A 352 -7.97 -24.63 5.01
C PHE A 352 -7.23 -23.56 4.21
N ARG A 353 -7.97 -22.77 3.43
CA ARG A 353 -7.46 -21.51 2.87
C ARG A 353 -7.55 -20.41 3.94
N ALA A 354 -6.54 -19.54 3.99
CA ALA A 354 -6.48 -18.47 5.00
C ALA A 354 -7.31 -17.25 4.57
N PHE A 355 -7.96 -16.61 5.55
CA PHE A 355 -8.75 -15.39 5.35
C PHE A 355 -7.88 -14.15 5.13
N SER A 356 -8.38 -13.20 4.35
CA SER A 356 -7.70 -11.92 4.08
C SER A 356 -8.21 -10.74 4.94
N SER A 357 -9.39 -10.85 5.56
CA SER A 357 -9.96 -9.83 6.47
C SER A 357 -10.88 -10.46 7.51
N HIS A 358 -11.17 -9.73 8.61
CA HIS A 358 -12.11 -10.19 9.64
C HIS A 358 -13.54 -10.34 9.12
N GLY A 359 -13.99 -9.47 8.20
CA GLY A 359 -15.32 -9.57 7.60
C GLY A 359 -15.51 -10.81 6.73
N LEU A 360 -14.50 -11.16 5.91
CA LEU A 360 -14.51 -12.39 5.12
C LEU A 360 -14.37 -13.63 6.00
N ALA A 361 -13.53 -13.56 7.05
CA ALA A 361 -13.42 -14.64 8.03
C ALA A 361 -14.75 -14.87 8.75
N ALA A 362 -15.44 -13.81 9.16
CA ALA A 362 -16.75 -13.91 9.81
C ALA A 362 -17.81 -14.50 8.85
N THR A 363 -17.80 -14.09 7.57
CA THR A 363 -18.66 -14.65 6.52
C THR A 363 -18.45 -16.17 6.40
N GLU A 364 -17.19 -16.62 6.25
CA GLU A 364 -16.87 -18.05 6.15
C GLU A 364 -17.30 -18.81 7.41
N ILE A 365 -16.91 -18.30 8.58
CA ILE A 365 -17.19 -18.97 9.86
C ILE A 365 -18.68 -19.19 10.04
N LEU A 366 -19.52 -18.19 9.73
CA LEU A 366 -20.97 -18.32 9.88
C LEU A 366 -21.54 -19.29 8.85
N HIS A 367 -21.11 -19.20 7.60
CA HIS A 367 -21.57 -20.08 6.52
C HIS A 367 -21.18 -21.55 6.76
N HIS A 368 -20.08 -21.81 7.47
CA HIS A 368 -19.55 -23.14 7.76
C HIS A 368 -19.44 -23.44 9.26
N LEU A 369 -20.28 -22.83 10.09
CA LEU A 369 -20.16 -22.89 11.55
C LEU A 369 -20.15 -24.32 12.09
N ASP A 370 -21.11 -25.12 11.64
CA ASP A 370 -21.24 -26.52 12.07
C ASP A 370 -20.06 -27.35 11.60
N LEU A 371 -19.50 -27.07 10.42
CA LEU A 371 -18.30 -27.74 9.92
C LEU A 371 -17.07 -27.39 10.76
N TYR A 372 -16.91 -26.14 11.19
CA TYR A 372 -15.81 -25.75 12.08
C TYR A 372 -15.94 -26.41 13.46
N LEU A 373 -17.15 -26.49 14.02
CA LEU A 373 -17.40 -27.16 15.29
C LEU A 373 -17.17 -28.67 15.19
N ALA A 374 -17.68 -29.32 14.15
CA ALA A 374 -17.45 -30.74 13.88
C ALA A 374 -15.96 -31.04 13.62
N PHE A 375 -15.27 -30.16 12.90
CA PHE A 375 -13.82 -30.26 12.69
C PHE A 375 -13.06 -30.21 14.02
N LEU A 376 -13.38 -29.26 14.91
CA LEU A 376 -12.75 -29.18 16.22
C LEU A 376 -13.04 -30.44 17.06
N GLN A 377 -14.25 -30.99 16.97
CA GLN A 377 -14.57 -32.26 17.63
C GLN A 377 -13.71 -33.42 17.08
N LEU A 378 -13.59 -33.55 15.75
CA LEU A 378 -12.74 -34.56 15.13
C LEU A 378 -11.27 -34.40 15.53
N VAL A 379 -10.78 -33.17 15.64
CA VAL A 379 -9.43 -32.87 16.12
C VAL A 379 -9.24 -33.34 17.56
N ALA A 380 -10.24 -33.12 18.44
CA ALA A 380 -10.22 -33.63 19.81
C ALA A 380 -10.13 -35.16 19.81
N ASP A 381 -11.02 -35.83 19.08
CA ASP A 381 -11.12 -37.30 19.02
C ASP A 381 -9.87 -37.96 18.44
N SER A 382 -9.18 -37.28 17.52
CA SER A 382 -7.96 -37.81 16.88
C SER A 382 -6.71 -37.80 17.76
N LYS A 383 -6.74 -37.14 18.92
CA LYS A 383 -5.56 -36.95 19.77
C LYS A 383 -5.38 -38.12 20.73
N SER A 384 -4.21 -38.76 20.63
CA SER A 384 -3.81 -39.93 21.43
C SER A 384 -3.71 -39.69 22.95
N LEU A 385 -3.75 -38.44 23.40
CA LEU A 385 -3.68 -38.05 24.81
C LEU A 385 -4.96 -37.31 25.22
N GLY A 386 -5.86 -38.04 25.89
CA GLY A 386 -7.01 -37.49 26.62
C GLY A 386 -8.20 -37.03 25.76
N ASN A 387 -8.13 -37.13 24.43
CA ASN A 387 -9.13 -36.59 23.51
C ASN A 387 -9.44 -35.10 23.75
N GLU A 388 -8.43 -34.31 24.17
CA GLU A 388 -8.63 -32.91 24.55
C GLU A 388 -8.10 -31.91 23.51
N LEU A 389 -8.86 -30.83 23.33
CA LEU A 389 -8.40 -29.67 22.56
C LEU A 389 -7.29 -28.91 23.31
N ASN A 390 -6.30 -28.45 22.55
CA ASN A 390 -5.28 -27.57 23.08
C ASN A 390 -5.88 -26.20 23.44
N HIS A 391 -5.10 -25.36 24.12
CA HIS A 391 -5.60 -24.07 24.63
C HIS A 391 -6.10 -23.12 23.50
N LEU A 392 -5.42 -23.09 22.34
CA LEU A 392 -5.85 -22.28 21.20
C LEU A 392 -7.17 -22.80 20.61
N GLU A 393 -7.26 -24.11 20.38
CA GLU A 393 -8.46 -24.77 19.83
C GLU A 393 -9.67 -24.62 20.77
N ARG A 394 -9.47 -24.74 22.10
CA ARG A 394 -10.53 -24.50 23.08
C ARG A 394 -11.03 -23.07 23.06
N ASN A 395 -10.15 -22.09 22.92
CA ASN A 395 -10.57 -20.70 22.79
C ASN A 395 -11.37 -20.48 21.51
N VAL A 396 -10.95 -21.06 20.38
CA VAL A 396 -11.73 -21.00 19.14
C VAL A 396 -13.09 -21.64 19.35
N GLN A 397 -13.16 -22.86 19.89
CA GLN A 397 -14.44 -23.53 20.16
C GLN A 397 -15.34 -22.72 21.10
N ALA A 398 -14.78 -22.16 22.18
CA ALA A 398 -15.52 -21.34 23.14
C ALA A 398 -16.14 -20.10 22.48
N GLY A 399 -15.35 -19.36 21.68
CA GLY A 399 -15.86 -18.19 20.97
C GLY A 399 -16.87 -18.56 19.88
N LEU A 400 -16.67 -19.68 19.18
CA LEU A 400 -17.63 -20.19 18.20
C LEU A 400 -18.93 -20.69 18.83
N ASN A 401 -18.96 -21.03 20.11
CA ASN A 401 -20.18 -21.43 20.84
C ASN A 401 -20.85 -20.28 21.58
N ASP A 402 -20.19 -19.13 21.70
CA ASP A 402 -20.64 -17.98 22.48
C ASP A 402 -21.61 -17.08 21.68
N PRO A 403 -22.89 -16.94 22.07
CA PRO A 403 -23.87 -16.14 21.31
C PRO A 403 -23.51 -14.65 21.13
N PRO A 404 -22.96 -13.92 22.13
CA PRO A 404 -22.48 -12.56 21.93
C PRO A 404 -21.31 -12.48 20.93
N THR A 405 -20.37 -13.43 20.96
CA THR A 405 -19.32 -13.53 19.94
C THR A 405 -19.89 -13.79 18.54
N ARG A 406 -20.87 -14.69 18.41
CA ARG A 406 -21.58 -14.92 17.14
C ARG A 406 -22.31 -13.67 16.66
N THR A 407 -22.89 -12.88 17.58
CA THR A 407 -23.53 -11.60 17.26
C THR A 407 -22.53 -10.63 16.62
N GLU A 408 -21.31 -10.53 17.15
CA GLU A 408 -20.25 -9.72 16.53
C GLU A 408 -19.82 -10.26 15.15
N LEU A 409 -19.73 -11.59 14.99
CA LEU A 409 -19.44 -12.20 13.67
C LEU A 409 -20.54 -11.85 12.65
N CYS A 410 -21.82 -11.89 13.05
CA CYS A 410 -22.93 -11.49 12.18
C CYS A 410 -22.75 -10.05 11.70
N VAL A 411 -22.40 -9.12 12.60
CA VAL A 411 -22.21 -7.70 12.24
C VAL A 411 -20.98 -7.48 11.36
N LEU A 412 -19.86 -8.15 11.62
CA LEU A 412 -18.67 -8.11 10.77
C LEU A 412 -18.98 -8.62 9.35
N SER A 413 -19.76 -9.70 9.25
CA SER A 413 -20.23 -10.27 7.98
C SER A 413 -21.15 -9.29 7.24
N LEU A 414 -22.18 -8.74 7.92
CA LEU A 414 -23.10 -7.76 7.35
C LEU A 414 -22.39 -6.53 6.80
N TYR A 415 -21.43 -5.95 7.55
CA TYR A 415 -20.64 -4.83 7.05
C TYR A 415 -19.81 -5.22 5.81
N SER A 416 -19.19 -6.40 5.82
CA SER A 416 -18.41 -6.88 4.68
C SER A 416 -19.26 -7.04 3.42
N GLN A 417 -20.44 -7.66 3.55
CA GLN A 417 -21.37 -7.93 2.45
C GLN A 417 -22.04 -6.64 1.94
N ALA A 418 -22.42 -5.72 2.83
CA ALA A 418 -23.14 -4.50 2.46
C ALA A 418 -22.22 -3.36 1.99
N ILE A 419 -21.00 -3.25 2.53
CA ILE A 419 -20.10 -2.11 2.31
C ILE A 419 -18.77 -2.55 1.69
N SER A 420 -17.94 -3.30 2.43
CA SER A 420 -16.53 -3.50 2.07
C SER A 420 -16.34 -4.20 0.73
N ILE A 421 -17.08 -5.28 0.48
CA ILE A 421 -16.95 -6.07 -0.75
C ILE A 421 -17.46 -5.27 -1.96
N PRO A 422 -18.70 -4.72 -1.96
CA PRO A 422 -19.17 -3.89 -3.08
C PRO A 422 -18.26 -2.69 -3.34
N PHE A 423 -17.79 -2.02 -2.28
CA PHE A 423 -16.85 -0.90 -2.42
C PHE A 423 -15.53 -1.33 -3.06
N SER A 424 -14.94 -2.42 -2.59
CA SER A 424 -13.68 -2.95 -3.11
C SER A 424 -13.82 -3.39 -4.57
N GLN A 425 -14.91 -4.08 -4.92
CA GLN A 425 -15.23 -4.46 -6.30
C GLN A 425 -15.35 -3.23 -7.19
N HIS A 426 -16.12 -2.22 -6.77
CA HIS A 426 -16.30 -0.99 -7.53
C HIS A 426 -14.96 -0.32 -7.87
N ILE A 427 -14.07 -0.11 -6.90
CA ILE A 427 -12.81 0.60 -7.17
C ILE A 427 -11.74 -0.27 -7.84
N ARG A 428 -11.86 -1.61 -7.81
CA ARG A 428 -10.92 -2.56 -8.43
C ARG A 428 -11.41 -3.12 -9.77
N THR A 429 -12.58 -2.73 -10.23
CA THR A 429 -13.12 -3.22 -11.52
C THR A 429 -12.23 -2.72 -12.67
N PRO A 430 -11.88 -3.57 -13.66
CA PRO A 430 -11.00 -3.16 -14.77
C PRO A 430 -11.52 -1.98 -15.60
N SER A 431 -12.84 -1.80 -15.73
CA SER A 431 -13.43 -0.61 -16.38
C SER A 431 -13.10 0.69 -15.64
N ASN A 432 -12.70 0.59 -14.36
CA ASN A 432 -12.27 1.68 -13.51
C ASN A 432 -10.73 1.72 -13.38
N ALA A 433 -9.98 1.05 -14.25
CA ALA A 433 -8.51 1.13 -14.25
C ALA A 433 -7.99 2.56 -14.52
N SER A 434 -8.80 3.42 -15.14
CA SER A 434 -8.53 4.85 -15.32
C SER A 434 -9.16 5.73 -14.25
N LEU A 435 -9.70 5.15 -13.17
CA LEU A 435 -10.29 5.91 -12.07
C LEU A 435 -9.18 6.63 -11.29
N ASN A 436 -9.26 7.95 -11.22
CA ASN A 436 -8.34 8.73 -10.41
C ASN A 436 -8.79 8.66 -8.94
N GLY A 437 -7.86 8.41 -8.03
CA GLY A 437 -8.13 8.41 -6.58
C GLY A 437 -8.71 9.74 -6.06
N LEU A 438 -8.47 10.85 -6.78
CA LEU A 438 -9.04 12.16 -6.44
C LEU A 438 -10.54 12.29 -6.79
N ASP A 439 -11.07 11.40 -7.62
CA ASP A 439 -12.47 11.41 -8.07
C ASP A 439 -13.38 10.57 -7.17
N LEU A 440 -12.86 10.05 -6.05
CA LEU A 440 -13.60 9.17 -5.13
C LEU A 440 -14.57 9.92 -4.20
N GLY A 441 -14.66 11.25 -4.26
CA GLY A 441 -15.56 12.03 -3.41
C GLY A 441 -17.01 11.53 -3.42
N PRO A 442 -17.65 11.42 -4.60
CA PRO A 442 -19.02 10.89 -4.72
C PRO A 442 -19.18 9.44 -4.22
N VAL A 443 -18.13 8.62 -4.36
CA VAL A 443 -18.11 7.24 -3.84
C VAL A 443 -18.17 7.24 -2.32
N TYR A 444 -17.33 8.06 -1.67
CA TYR A 444 -17.34 8.18 -0.21
C TYR A 444 -18.66 8.75 0.33
N ASP A 445 -19.26 9.71 -0.37
CA ASP A 445 -20.55 10.27 0.04
C ASP A 445 -21.70 9.28 -0.11
N ARG A 446 -21.62 8.36 -1.08
CA ARG A 446 -22.56 7.24 -1.16
C ARG A 446 -22.38 6.27 0.00
N ILE A 447 -21.13 5.91 0.35
CA ILE A 447 -20.84 5.03 1.50
C ILE A 447 -21.42 5.61 2.79
N LYS A 448 -21.16 6.89 3.07
CA LYS A 448 -21.66 7.57 4.27
C LYS A 448 -23.19 7.54 4.33
N ARG A 449 -23.86 7.89 3.23
CA ARG A 449 -25.34 7.86 3.14
C ARG A 449 -25.90 6.46 3.35
N HIS A 450 -25.26 5.42 2.80
CA HIS A 450 -25.68 4.04 3.01
C HIS A 450 -25.55 3.63 4.48
N MET A 451 -24.44 4.00 5.12
CA MET A 451 -24.25 3.75 6.55
C MET A 451 -25.28 4.48 7.41
N GLU A 452 -25.58 5.75 7.09
CA GLU A 452 -26.63 6.52 7.76
C GLU A 452 -28.00 5.86 7.59
N ALA A 453 -28.31 5.35 6.39
CA ALA A 453 -29.55 4.61 6.14
C ALA A 453 -29.65 3.35 7.03
N VAL A 454 -28.58 2.56 7.12
CA VAL A 454 -28.53 1.37 7.99
C VAL A 454 -28.63 1.74 9.48
N ILE A 455 -28.02 2.85 9.91
CA ILE A 455 -28.11 3.33 11.30
C ILE A 455 -29.54 3.74 11.65
N ASN A 456 -30.21 4.43 10.73
CA ASN A 456 -31.58 4.93 10.93
C ASN A 456 -32.62 3.82 10.78
N ASN A 457 -32.36 2.84 9.91
CA ASN A 457 -33.23 1.71 9.65
C ASN A 457 -32.43 0.41 9.45
N PRO A 458 -32.05 -0.30 10.53
CA PRO A 458 -31.28 -1.53 10.44
C PRO A 458 -32.04 -2.67 9.75
N ASP A 459 -33.36 -2.57 9.59
CA ASP A 459 -34.16 -3.53 8.84
C ASP A 459 -33.81 -3.56 7.35
N ILE A 460 -33.08 -2.56 6.84
CA ILE A 460 -32.46 -2.61 5.50
C ILE A 460 -31.54 -3.83 5.35
N LEU A 461 -30.92 -4.29 6.44
CA LEU A 461 -30.08 -5.49 6.45
C LEU A 461 -30.76 -6.69 7.12
N LEU A 462 -31.48 -6.44 8.22
CA LEU A 462 -32.02 -7.49 9.10
C LEU A 462 -33.48 -7.86 8.80
N GLY A 463 -34.24 -6.99 8.14
CA GLY A 463 -35.67 -7.16 7.93
C GLY A 463 -35.99 -8.35 7.04
N ARG A 464 -37.14 -9.00 7.27
CA ARG A 464 -37.59 -10.15 6.44
C ARG A 464 -37.81 -9.79 4.97
N GLY A 465 -38.10 -8.53 4.67
CA GLY A 465 -38.26 -7.99 3.31
C GLY A 465 -37.01 -7.30 2.76
N ALA A 466 -35.88 -7.36 3.45
CA ALA A 466 -34.64 -6.71 3.04
C ALA A 466 -34.10 -7.33 1.76
N SER A 467 -34.03 -6.54 0.70
CA SER A 467 -33.52 -6.98 -0.59
C SER A 467 -32.07 -6.55 -0.80
N GLN A 468 -31.41 -7.14 -1.79
CA GLN A 468 -30.04 -6.76 -2.14
C GLN A 468 -29.98 -5.33 -2.70
N GLU A 469 -31.02 -4.88 -3.41
CA GLU A 469 -31.09 -3.56 -4.06
C GLU A 469 -30.99 -2.40 -3.05
N VAL A 470 -31.48 -2.61 -1.84
CA VAL A 470 -31.44 -1.62 -0.75
C VAL A 470 -30.35 -1.97 0.27
N GLY A 471 -30.00 -3.25 0.40
CA GLY A 471 -29.07 -3.72 1.41
C GLY A 471 -27.59 -3.53 1.06
N THR A 472 -27.20 -3.64 -0.21
CA THR A 472 -25.81 -3.43 -0.65
C THR A 472 -25.56 -2.00 -1.12
N LEU A 473 -24.32 -1.52 -0.98
CA LEU A 473 -23.92 -0.15 -1.31
C LEU A 473 -24.28 0.29 -2.74
N TYR A 474 -24.30 -0.64 -3.69
CA TYR A 474 -24.61 -0.37 -5.10
C TYR A 474 -25.86 -1.11 -5.61
N GLY A 475 -26.59 -1.80 -4.72
CA GLY A 475 -27.75 -2.61 -5.10
C GLY A 475 -27.41 -3.89 -5.86
N GLU A 476 -26.14 -4.31 -5.85
CA GLU A 476 -25.64 -5.54 -6.44
C GLU A 476 -25.99 -6.76 -5.57
N GLU A 477 -25.84 -7.97 -6.13
CA GLU A 477 -26.05 -9.22 -5.40
C GLU A 477 -25.11 -9.36 -4.20
N TRP A 478 -25.60 -10.02 -3.15
CA TRP A 478 -24.76 -10.39 -2.01
C TRP A 478 -23.63 -11.30 -2.46
N ASN A 479 -22.40 -11.02 -2.05
CA ASN A 479 -21.28 -11.91 -2.35
C ASN A 479 -21.46 -13.31 -1.75
N ASN A 480 -22.16 -13.41 -0.61
CA ASN A 480 -22.64 -14.66 -0.04
C ASN A 480 -24.10 -14.45 0.45
N ALA A 481 -25.08 -14.84 -0.36
CA ALA A 481 -26.50 -14.71 0.00
C ALA A 481 -26.91 -15.65 1.15
N ASP A 482 -26.30 -16.84 1.23
CA ASP A 482 -26.61 -17.84 2.24
C ASP A 482 -26.31 -17.34 3.66
N VAL A 483 -25.20 -16.63 3.85
CA VAL A 483 -24.86 -16.06 5.17
C VAL A 483 -25.85 -14.96 5.56
N ILE A 484 -26.33 -14.17 4.61
CA ILE A 484 -27.32 -13.12 4.85
C ILE A 484 -28.64 -13.75 5.29
N GLN A 485 -29.06 -14.81 4.60
CA GLN A 485 -30.24 -15.58 4.95
C GLN A 485 -30.09 -16.22 6.33
N PHE A 486 -28.95 -16.87 6.61
CA PHE A 486 -28.64 -17.43 7.92
C PHE A 486 -28.75 -16.40 9.04
N ILE A 487 -28.18 -15.20 8.87
CA ILE A 487 -28.22 -14.15 9.89
C ILE A 487 -29.65 -13.69 10.16
N ARG A 488 -30.48 -13.57 9.11
CA ARG A 488 -31.88 -13.15 9.22
C ARG A 488 -32.75 -14.21 9.91
N ASP A 489 -32.60 -15.48 9.50
CA ASP A 489 -33.35 -16.59 10.07
C ASP A 489 -33.02 -16.82 11.55
N ASN A 490 -31.81 -16.46 11.97
CA ASN A 490 -31.35 -16.60 13.34
C ASN A 490 -31.34 -15.26 14.12
N ALA A 491 -31.88 -14.17 13.56
CA ALA A 491 -31.83 -12.85 14.20
C ALA A 491 -32.46 -12.85 15.61
N ASP A 492 -33.57 -13.60 15.79
CA ASP A 492 -34.26 -13.75 17.07
C ASP A 492 -33.40 -14.47 18.14
N SER A 493 -32.41 -15.27 17.71
CA SER A 493 -31.45 -15.92 18.61
C SER A 493 -30.32 -14.99 19.07
N PHE A 494 -30.25 -13.77 18.53
CA PHE A 494 -29.24 -12.76 18.84
C PHE A 494 -29.91 -11.47 19.35
N PRO A 495 -30.32 -11.41 20.64
CA PRO A 495 -31.18 -10.34 21.17
C PRO A 495 -30.57 -8.93 21.09
N HIS A 496 -29.25 -8.82 20.91
CA HIS A 496 -28.55 -7.54 20.79
C HIS A 496 -28.08 -7.22 19.37
N LEU A 497 -28.36 -8.07 18.37
CA LEU A 497 -27.85 -7.94 17.00
C LEU A 497 -28.11 -6.56 16.39
N GLN A 498 -29.36 -6.09 16.47
CA GLN A 498 -29.74 -4.78 15.93
C GLN A 498 -28.98 -3.63 16.61
N LYS A 499 -28.83 -3.67 17.94
CA LYS A 499 -28.11 -2.63 18.70
C LYS A 499 -26.62 -2.63 18.36
N ILE A 500 -26.00 -3.80 18.31
CA ILE A 500 -24.59 -3.97 17.95
C ILE A 500 -24.33 -3.52 16.51
N LEU A 501 -25.22 -3.84 15.58
CA LEU A 501 -25.14 -3.40 14.19
C LEU A 501 -25.13 -1.88 14.08
N ILE A 502 -26.09 -1.21 14.74
CA ILE A 502 -26.15 0.26 14.77
C ILE A 502 -24.85 0.84 15.35
N GLU A 503 -24.36 0.28 16.46
CA GLU A 503 -23.20 0.80 17.14
C GLU A 503 -21.91 0.64 16.32
N PHE A 504 -21.78 -0.49 15.63
CA PHE A 504 -20.71 -0.73 14.66
C PHE A 504 -20.75 0.29 13.52
N PHE A 505 -21.90 0.46 12.86
CA PHE A 505 -22.03 1.35 11.71
C PHE A 505 -21.79 2.81 12.08
N ARG A 506 -22.23 3.26 13.26
CA ARG A 506 -21.89 4.58 13.79
C ARG A 506 -20.38 4.77 14.01
N GLY A 507 -19.68 3.73 14.45
CA GLY A 507 -18.22 3.75 14.60
C GLY A 507 -17.51 3.85 13.25
N ALA A 508 -17.93 3.02 12.30
CA ALA A 508 -17.42 3.03 10.93
C ALA A 508 -17.71 4.36 10.22
N LEU A 509 -18.93 4.88 10.30
CA LEU A 509 -19.35 6.15 9.69
C LEU A 509 -18.52 7.33 10.22
N LYS A 510 -18.29 7.39 11.54
CA LYS A 510 -17.43 8.42 12.14
C LYS A 510 -16.05 8.40 11.49
N THR A 511 -15.45 7.23 11.34
CA THR A 511 -14.12 7.09 10.73
C THR A 511 -14.13 7.37 9.23
N TRP A 512 -15.16 6.99 8.49
CA TRP A 512 -15.32 7.40 7.09
C TRP A 512 -15.39 8.93 6.94
N ASN A 513 -16.11 9.61 7.83
CA ASN A 513 -16.18 11.07 7.86
C ASN A 513 -14.83 11.72 8.16
N GLU A 514 -13.99 11.11 8.97
CA GLU A 514 -12.65 11.62 9.28
C GLU A 514 -11.65 11.33 8.14
N PHE A 515 -11.63 10.10 7.64
CA PHE A 515 -10.62 9.62 6.69
C PHE A 515 -10.89 10.05 5.26
N ALA A 516 -12.14 10.32 4.88
CA ALA A 516 -12.48 10.86 3.56
C ALA A 516 -12.18 12.37 3.42
N LYS A 517 -11.75 13.07 4.49
CA LYS A 517 -11.44 14.51 4.44
C LYS A 517 -10.28 14.85 3.52
N ASP A 518 -9.37 13.91 3.28
CA ASP A 518 -8.27 14.08 2.32
C ASP A 518 -8.76 14.36 0.89
N ILE A 519 -9.96 13.86 0.55
CA ILE A 519 -10.64 14.05 -0.74
C ILE A 519 -11.85 14.99 -0.61
N CYS A 520 -12.86 14.64 0.19
CA CYS A 520 -14.12 15.38 0.28
C CYS A 520 -14.01 16.69 1.09
N GLY A 521 -13.02 16.80 1.96
CA GLY A 521 -12.85 17.92 2.89
C GLY A 521 -11.64 18.81 2.57
N ASN A 522 -10.97 18.56 1.46
CA ASN A 522 -9.77 19.27 1.05
C ASN A 522 -10.12 20.21 -0.10
N PRO A 523 -10.16 21.55 0.13
CA PRO A 523 -10.50 22.53 -0.90
C PRO A 523 -9.65 22.38 -2.16
N LYS A 524 -8.34 22.07 -1.99
CA LYS A 524 -7.45 21.79 -3.13
C LYS A 524 -8.03 20.70 -4.02
N VAL A 525 -8.60 19.63 -3.45
CA VAL A 525 -9.18 18.53 -4.24
C VAL A 525 -10.57 18.89 -4.75
N THR A 526 -11.46 19.42 -3.90
CA THR A 526 -12.86 19.66 -4.28
C THR A 526 -13.01 20.75 -5.35
N GLU A 527 -12.11 21.73 -5.35
CA GLU A 527 -12.10 22.84 -6.32
C GLU A 527 -11.13 22.59 -7.49
N ALA A 528 -10.44 21.44 -7.48
CA ALA A 528 -9.47 21.07 -8.51
C ALA A 528 -10.10 21.04 -9.91
N THR A 529 -9.46 21.73 -10.85
CA THR A 529 -9.81 21.64 -12.28
C THR A 529 -9.58 20.22 -12.81
N PRO A 530 -10.24 19.83 -13.92
CA PRO A 530 -9.97 18.54 -14.57
C PRO A 530 -8.49 18.33 -14.91
N GLU A 531 -7.80 19.39 -15.31
CA GLU A 531 -6.37 19.34 -15.63
C GLU A 531 -5.51 19.12 -14.39
N GLN A 532 -5.78 19.83 -13.29
CA GLN A 532 -5.09 19.61 -12.01
C GLN A 532 -5.27 18.18 -11.50
N ARG A 533 -6.48 17.62 -11.62
CA ARG A 533 -6.77 16.21 -11.28
C ARG A 533 -5.97 15.26 -12.18
N ARG A 534 -5.91 15.52 -13.49
CA ARG A 534 -5.14 14.75 -14.46
C ARG A 534 -3.64 14.75 -14.16
N LEU A 535 -3.06 15.92 -13.90
CA LEU A 535 -1.63 16.05 -13.56
C LEU A 535 -1.27 15.38 -12.23
N ALA A 536 -2.23 15.33 -11.30
CA ALA A 536 -2.10 14.66 -10.01
C ALA A 536 -2.72 13.25 -9.99
N PHE A 537 -2.90 12.61 -11.15
CA PHE A 537 -3.50 11.28 -11.24
C PHE A 537 -2.73 10.26 -10.42
N ARG A 538 -3.49 9.40 -9.72
CA ARG A 538 -3.00 8.26 -8.94
C ARG A 538 -4.10 7.23 -8.82
N HIS A 539 -3.70 5.99 -8.53
CA HIS A 539 -4.65 4.92 -8.28
C HIS A 539 -5.46 5.16 -6.99
N PRO A 540 -6.71 4.67 -6.90
CA PRO A 540 -7.52 4.65 -5.68
C PRO A 540 -6.86 3.89 -4.52
N THR A 541 -6.10 2.84 -4.85
CA THR A 541 -5.52 1.89 -3.91
C THR A 541 -4.00 1.81 -4.07
N ASN A 542 -3.33 1.28 -3.05
CA ASN A 542 -1.90 1.00 -3.10
C ASN A 542 -1.60 -0.43 -3.59
N ASP A 543 -2.54 -1.05 -4.30
CA ASP A 543 -2.50 -2.47 -4.67
C ASP A 543 -1.26 -2.81 -5.53
N LEU A 544 -0.74 -1.86 -6.31
CA LEU A 544 0.49 -2.04 -7.09
C LEU A 544 1.71 -2.32 -6.19
N ASN A 545 1.88 -1.55 -5.11
CA ASN A 545 2.96 -1.74 -4.16
C ASN A 545 2.74 -3.01 -3.33
N GLU A 546 1.53 -3.23 -2.82
CA GLU A 546 1.16 -4.42 -2.05
C GLU A 546 1.36 -5.70 -2.89
N GLY A 547 0.99 -5.67 -4.17
CA GLY A 547 1.18 -6.75 -5.12
C GLY A 547 2.65 -7.04 -5.44
N ALA A 548 3.49 -6.01 -5.58
CA ALA A 548 4.93 -6.18 -5.75
C ALA A 548 5.59 -6.84 -4.53
N LEU A 549 5.21 -6.40 -3.32
CA LEU A 549 5.68 -7.01 -2.06
C LEU A 549 5.13 -8.43 -1.86
N GLY A 550 3.89 -8.69 -2.30
CA GLY A 550 3.31 -10.02 -2.34
C GLY A 550 4.10 -10.95 -3.26
N THR A 551 4.44 -10.47 -4.46
CA THR A 551 5.25 -11.20 -5.44
C THR A 551 6.65 -11.50 -4.90
N LEU A 552 7.31 -10.54 -4.24
CA LEU A 552 8.60 -10.77 -3.56
C LEU A 552 8.53 -11.97 -2.60
N ARG A 553 7.46 -12.07 -1.80
CA ARG A 553 7.28 -13.19 -0.86
C ARG A 553 7.03 -14.50 -1.59
N GLN A 554 6.29 -14.49 -2.69
CA GLN A 554 6.04 -15.69 -3.50
C GLN A 554 7.33 -16.17 -4.17
N GLU A 555 8.13 -15.27 -4.72
CA GLU A 555 9.43 -15.57 -5.34
C GLU A 555 10.40 -16.21 -4.33
N TYR A 556 10.52 -15.67 -3.11
CA TYR A 556 11.37 -16.28 -2.08
C TYR A 556 10.87 -17.65 -1.59
N ARG A 557 9.56 -17.94 -1.70
CA ARG A 557 9.02 -19.26 -1.37
C ARG A 557 9.28 -20.27 -2.49
N ALA A 558 9.03 -19.88 -3.74
CA ALA A 558 9.23 -20.74 -4.90
C ALA A 558 10.72 -20.98 -5.18
N TYR A 559 11.56 -19.97 -4.96
CA TYR A 559 12.99 -19.98 -5.28
C TYR A 559 13.83 -19.44 -4.11
N PRO A 560 14.08 -20.23 -3.05
CA PRO A 560 14.78 -19.74 -1.85
C PRO A 560 16.18 -19.16 -2.08
N ASN A 561 16.83 -19.55 -3.17
CA ASN A 561 18.18 -19.10 -3.55
C ASN A 561 18.17 -17.93 -4.57
N ILE A 562 16.99 -17.38 -4.91
CA ILE A 562 16.91 -16.23 -5.81
C ILE A 562 17.52 -14.99 -5.14
N THR A 563 18.37 -14.28 -5.87
CA THR A 563 18.97 -13.04 -5.36
C THR A 563 17.96 -11.91 -5.39
N PHE A 564 17.97 -11.02 -4.41
CA PHE A 564 17.08 -9.85 -4.35
C PHE A 564 17.05 -9.02 -5.65
N GLY A 565 18.22 -8.71 -6.22
CA GLY A 565 18.32 -7.99 -7.48
C GLY A 565 17.68 -8.71 -8.67
N MET A 566 17.57 -10.05 -8.63
CA MET A 566 16.87 -10.82 -9.66
C MET A 566 15.36 -10.69 -9.50
N VAL A 567 14.85 -10.68 -8.27
CA VAL A 567 13.42 -10.46 -8.01
C VAL A 567 13.02 -9.06 -8.50
N ASN A 568 13.81 -8.04 -8.18
CA ASN A 568 13.60 -6.68 -8.70
C ASN A 568 13.64 -6.65 -10.24
N ALA A 569 14.65 -7.27 -10.86
CA ALA A 569 14.74 -7.32 -12.32
C ALA A 569 13.51 -7.98 -12.96
N LYS A 570 13.03 -9.10 -12.42
CA LYS A 570 11.79 -9.76 -12.88
C LYS A 570 10.57 -8.84 -12.77
N LEU A 571 10.42 -8.15 -11.65
CA LEU A 571 9.29 -7.24 -11.42
C LEU A 571 9.36 -6.00 -12.32
N MET A 572 10.55 -5.47 -12.61
CA MET A 572 10.73 -4.34 -13.52
C MET A 572 10.51 -4.71 -14.99
N CYS A 573 10.73 -5.97 -15.37
CA CYS A 573 10.50 -6.47 -16.73
C CYS A 573 9.02 -6.82 -17.02
N LYS A 574 8.16 -6.81 -16.01
CA LYS A 574 6.76 -7.19 -16.12
C LYS A 574 5.94 -6.03 -16.64
#